data_AF-A0A3M1YQL3-F1
#
_entry.id   AF-A0A3M1YQL3-F1
#
_cell.length_a   1.000
_cell.length_b   1.000
_cell.length_c   1.000
_cell.angle_alpha   90.00
_cell.angle_beta   90.00
_cell.angle_gamma   90.00
#
_symmetry.space_group_name_H-M   'P 1'
#
loop_
_entity.id
_entity.type
_entity.pdbx_description
1 polymer ?
#
loop_
_entity_poly.entity_id
_entity_poly.type
_entity_poly.pdbx_seq_one_letter_code
_entity_poly.pdbx_strand_id
1 'polypeptide(L)'
;MRIEIQGREFEINPPKLGQMEQIAVLLAEVGLSNSTLSVEGVLQAVGEKGKLAEMLAIAVSEQGVPMSKKDVTALTEFFRWEVGWADFLEYLTPFFGYIFTDRVRETVRREVSLALSRVLSAFAQTFDGSMPSSAEETVGITPESAGN
;
A
#
# COMPACT_ATOMS: atom_id res chain seq x y z
N MET A 1 -14.18 15.19 10.79
CA MET A 1 -15.21 15.68 9.85
C MET A 1 -16.27 14.61 9.75
N ARG A 2 -17.55 14.98 9.92
CA ARG A 2 -18.65 14.03 9.72
C ARG A 2 -19.22 14.21 8.32
N ILE A 3 -19.49 13.12 7.64
CA ILE A 3 -20.11 13.08 6.32
C ILE A 3 -21.30 12.12 6.37
N GLU A 4 -22.36 12.43 5.62
CA GLU A 4 -23.54 11.58 5.52
C GLU A 4 -23.68 11.10 4.07
N ILE A 5 -23.73 9.79 3.87
CA ILE A 5 -23.87 9.16 2.56
C ILE A 5 -25.04 8.18 2.65
N GLN A 6 -26.12 8.44 1.88
CA GLN A 6 -27.34 7.62 1.89
C GLN A 6 -27.93 7.40 3.30
N GLY A 7 -27.96 8.44 4.13
CA GLY A 7 -28.49 8.35 5.49
C GLY A 7 -27.58 7.60 6.48
N ARG A 8 -26.35 7.27 6.09
CA ARG A 8 -25.34 6.68 6.97
C ARG A 8 -24.30 7.74 7.32
N GLU A 9 -24.07 7.93 8.61
CA GLU A 9 -23.04 8.82 9.11
C GLU A 9 -21.68 8.11 9.12
N PHE A 10 -20.66 8.80 8.60
CA PHE A 10 -19.27 8.41 8.68
C PHE A 10 -18.46 9.54 9.30
N GLU A 11 -17.43 9.17 10.06
CA GLU A 11 -16.51 10.13 10.65
C GLU A 11 -15.11 9.95 10.07
N ILE A 12 -14.58 11.04 9.50
CA ILE A 12 -13.20 11.15 9.04
C ILE A 12 -12.43 11.90 10.10
N ASN A 13 -11.68 11.15 10.89
CA ASN A 13 -10.81 11.68 11.93
C ASN A 13 -9.38 11.91 11.40
N PRO A 14 -8.54 12.67 12.12
CA PRO A 14 -7.11 12.68 11.84
C PRO A 14 -6.56 11.25 11.74
N PRO A 15 -5.67 10.96 10.78
CA PRO A 15 -5.24 9.62 10.44
C PRO A 15 -4.53 8.95 11.63
N LYS A 16 -4.95 7.73 11.94
CA LYS A 16 -4.28 6.85 12.92
C LYS A 16 -3.29 5.91 12.21
N LEU A 17 -2.42 5.25 12.99
CA LEU A 17 -1.33 4.41 12.46
C LEU A 17 -1.80 3.39 11.42
N GLY A 18 -2.79 2.55 11.76
CA GLY A 18 -3.29 1.53 10.82
C GLY A 18 -3.87 2.09 9.52
N GLN A 19 -4.47 3.28 9.55
CA GLN A 19 -4.92 3.96 8.33
C GLN A 19 -3.73 4.42 7.50
N MET A 20 -2.71 5.02 8.14
CA MET A 20 -1.50 5.45 7.45
C MET A 20 -0.76 4.28 6.78
N GLU A 21 -0.69 3.12 7.45
CA GLU A 21 -0.10 1.90 6.89
C GLU A 21 -0.86 1.42 5.64
N GLN A 22 -2.20 1.36 5.69
CA GLN A 22 -3.00 0.93 4.54
C GLN A 22 -2.97 1.94 3.38
N ILE A 23 -3.01 3.24 3.70
CA ILE A 23 -2.84 4.30 2.70
C ILE A 23 -1.48 4.20 2.03
N ALA A 24 -0.42 3.94 2.78
CA ALA A 24 0.91 3.77 2.21
C ALA A 24 1.03 2.58 1.27
N VAL A 25 0.43 1.44 1.63
CA VAL A 25 0.35 0.27 0.74
C VAL A 25 -0.39 0.62 -0.54
N LEU A 26 -1.55 1.28 -0.44
CA LEU A 26 -2.34 1.71 -1.60
C LEU A 26 -1.56 2.71 -2.47
N LEU A 27 -0.88 3.69 -1.87
CA LEU A 27 -0.01 4.62 -2.59
C LEU A 27 1.15 3.90 -3.29
N ALA A 28 1.68 2.83 -2.72
CA ALA A 28 2.70 2.01 -3.37
C ALA A 28 2.15 1.22 -4.56
N GLU A 29 0.95 0.67 -4.47
CA GLU A 29 0.28 -0.01 -5.59
C GLU A 29 0.08 0.91 -6.79
N VAL A 30 -0.20 2.20 -6.56
CA VAL A 30 -0.36 3.19 -7.64
C VAL A 30 0.96 3.84 -8.08
N GLY A 31 2.10 3.47 -7.48
CA GLY A 31 3.42 3.99 -7.85
C GLY A 31 3.76 5.36 -7.27
N LEU A 32 3.12 5.76 -6.17
CA LEU A 32 3.24 7.09 -5.56
C LEU A 32 4.01 7.10 -4.21
N SER A 33 4.67 6.00 -3.82
CA SER A 33 5.34 5.88 -2.51
C SER A 33 6.34 6.99 -2.17
N ASN A 34 6.93 7.62 -3.19
CA ASN A 34 7.92 8.70 -3.05
C ASN A 34 7.48 9.98 -3.80
N SER A 35 6.17 10.13 -4.02
CA SER A 35 5.63 11.25 -4.78
C SER A 35 5.90 12.59 -4.08
N THR A 36 6.30 13.59 -4.87
CA THR A 36 6.40 14.99 -4.44
C THR A 36 5.15 15.80 -4.79
N LEU A 37 4.11 15.14 -5.31
CA LEU A 37 2.85 15.78 -5.70
C LEU A 37 2.17 16.46 -4.50
N SER A 38 1.38 17.49 -4.81
CA SER A 38 0.42 18.07 -3.87
C SER A 38 -0.65 17.04 -3.49
N VAL A 39 -1.41 17.32 -2.43
CA VAL A 39 -2.58 16.51 -2.03
C VAL A 39 -3.52 16.28 -3.21
N GLU A 40 -3.86 17.35 -3.93
CA GLU A 40 -4.71 17.28 -5.12
C GLU A 40 -4.12 16.38 -6.21
N GLY A 41 -2.81 16.50 -6.47
CA GLY A 41 -2.12 15.66 -7.46
C GLY A 41 -2.10 14.18 -7.07
N VAL A 42 -1.95 13.86 -5.78
CA VAL A 42 -2.05 12.50 -5.27
C VAL A 42 -3.46 11.95 -5.46
N LEU A 43 -4.49 12.70 -5.07
CA LEU A 43 -5.88 12.25 -5.18
C LEU A 43 -6.30 12.06 -6.64
N GLN A 44 -5.86 12.93 -7.54
CA GLN A 44 -6.10 12.76 -8.98
C GLN A 44 -5.46 11.46 -9.50
N ALA A 45 -4.18 11.22 -9.20
CA ALA A 45 -3.47 10.03 -9.65
C ALA A 45 -4.07 8.73 -9.07
N VAL A 46 -4.51 8.75 -7.81
CA VAL A 46 -5.23 7.64 -7.18
C VAL A 46 -6.58 7.40 -7.87
N GLY A 47 -7.31 8.46 -8.19
CA GLY A 47 -8.60 8.35 -8.86
C GLY A 47 -8.51 7.87 -10.30
N GLU A 48 -7.47 8.25 -11.05
CA GLU A 48 -7.19 7.70 -12.39
C GLU A 48 -6.96 6.17 -12.35
N LYS A 49 -6.54 5.63 -11.19
CA LYS A 49 -6.42 4.19 -10.95
C LYS A 49 -7.68 3.55 -10.36
N GLY A 50 -8.77 4.30 -10.19
CA GLY A 50 -10.03 3.80 -9.64
C GLY A 50 -9.99 3.48 -8.14
N LYS A 51 -9.06 4.10 -7.39
CA LYS A 51 -8.76 3.75 -5.99
C LYS A 51 -9.34 4.72 -4.95
N LEU A 52 -10.06 5.77 -5.35
CA LEU A 52 -10.64 6.76 -4.42
C LEU A 52 -11.64 6.16 -3.43
N ALA A 53 -12.47 5.22 -3.87
CA ALA A 53 -13.43 4.54 -3.00
C ALA A 53 -12.76 3.71 -1.90
N GLU A 54 -11.65 3.03 -2.25
CA GLU A 54 -10.85 2.27 -1.30
C GLU A 54 -10.13 3.19 -0.31
N MET A 55 -9.67 4.34 -0.81
CA MET A 55 -9.05 5.37 0.01
C MET A 55 -10.04 5.97 1.02
N LEU A 56 -11.29 6.23 0.61
CA LEU A 56 -12.35 6.69 1.52
C LEU A 56 -12.71 5.62 2.55
N ALA A 57 -12.78 4.35 2.14
CA ALA A 57 -13.00 3.22 3.05
C ALA A 57 -11.95 3.15 4.16
N ILE A 58 -10.68 3.40 3.84
CA ILE A 58 -9.61 3.46 4.84
C ILE A 58 -9.76 4.71 5.72
N ALA A 59 -10.06 5.87 5.13
CA ALA A 59 -10.15 7.15 5.84
C ALA A 59 -11.27 7.19 6.91
N VAL A 60 -12.36 6.47 6.70
CA VAL A 60 -13.46 6.36 7.67
C VAL A 60 -13.24 5.25 8.72
N SER A 61 -12.16 4.47 8.62
CA SER A 61 -11.88 3.39 9.57
C SER A 61 -11.27 3.91 10.87
N GLU A 62 -11.84 3.57 12.03
CA GLU A 62 -11.49 4.26 13.29
C GLU A 62 -10.52 3.51 14.21
N GLN A 63 -10.03 2.33 13.84
CA GLN A 63 -9.50 1.40 14.84
C GLN A 63 -8.03 1.59 15.20
N GLY A 64 -7.29 2.49 14.56
CA GLY A 64 -5.84 2.67 14.80
C GLY A 64 -4.97 1.47 14.41
N VAL A 65 -5.58 0.32 14.14
CA VAL A 65 -5.05 -0.86 13.46
C VAL A 65 -5.61 -0.94 12.04
N PRO A 66 -4.89 -1.59 11.10
CA PRO A 66 -5.39 -1.82 9.76
C PRO A 66 -6.73 -2.54 9.77
N MET A 67 -7.69 -2.03 9.00
CA MET A 67 -8.98 -2.67 8.81
C MET A 67 -8.82 -3.95 7.99
N SER A 68 -9.66 -4.95 8.27
CA SER A 68 -9.60 -6.21 7.53
C SER A 68 -9.88 -5.99 6.04
N LYS A 69 -9.25 -6.78 5.17
CA LYS A 69 -9.47 -6.68 3.71
C LYS A 69 -10.95 -6.83 3.33
N LYS A 70 -11.69 -7.69 4.03
CA LYS A 70 -13.12 -7.90 3.79
C LYS A 70 -13.93 -6.62 4.04
N ASP A 71 -13.66 -5.93 5.14
CA ASP A 71 -14.39 -4.72 5.52
C ASP A 71 -14.01 -3.55 4.60
N VAL A 72 -12.73 -3.44 4.23
CA VAL A 72 -12.27 -2.48 3.20
C VAL A 72 -13.00 -2.71 1.89
N THR A 73 -13.07 -3.95 1.41
CA THR A 73 -13.79 -4.27 0.16
C THR A 73 -15.26 -3.91 0.24
N ALA A 74 -15.94 -4.26 1.33
CA ALA A 74 -17.37 -3.98 1.50
C ALA A 74 -17.67 -2.47 1.48
N LEU A 75 -16.87 -1.66 2.18
CA LEU A 75 -17.00 -0.21 2.17
C LEU A 75 -16.61 0.40 0.82
N THR A 76 -15.58 -0.14 0.16
CA THR A 76 -15.16 0.30 -1.18
C THR A 76 -16.28 0.13 -2.20
N GLU A 77 -16.95 -1.03 -2.18
CA GLU A 77 -18.08 -1.29 -3.07
C GLU A 77 -19.24 -0.34 -2.80
N PHE A 78 -19.57 -0.10 -1.53
CA PHE A 78 -20.58 0.88 -1.15
C PHE A 78 -20.24 2.28 -1.67
N PHE A 79 -19.05 2.81 -1.36
CA PHE A 79 -18.69 4.17 -1.76
C PHE A 79 -18.55 4.35 -3.28
N ARG A 80 -18.13 3.31 -4.01
CA ARG A 80 -17.99 3.38 -5.48
C ARG A 80 -19.30 3.76 -6.18
N TRP A 81 -20.43 3.32 -5.65
CA TRP A 81 -21.75 3.58 -6.24
C TRP A 81 -22.41 4.83 -5.69
N GLU A 82 -22.09 5.20 -4.44
CA GLU A 82 -22.83 6.23 -3.70
C GLU A 82 -22.13 7.59 -3.65
N VAL A 83 -20.86 7.67 -4.02
CA VAL A 83 -20.05 8.89 -3.88
C VAL A 83 -19.55 9.34 -5.25
N GLY A 84 -19.84 10.60 -5.60
CA GLY A 84 -19.35 11.21 -6.82
C GLY A 84 -17.86 11.55 -6.75
N TRP A 85 -17.22 11.75 -7.90
CA TRP A 85 -15.80 12.13 -7.97
C TRP A 85 -15.50 13.42 -7.17
N ALA A 86 -16.34 14.44 -7.32
CA ALA A 86 -16.15 15.72 -6.61
C ALA A 86 -16.21 15.53 -5.09
N ASP A 87 -17.17 14.73 -4.62
CA ASP A 87 -17.35 14.41 -3.21
C ASP A 87 -16.17 13.61 -2.65
N PHE A 88 -15.62 12.66 -3.41
CA PHE A 88 -14.39 11.97 -3.02
C PHE A 88 -13.24 12.94 -2.75
N LEU A 89 -13.04 13.92 -3.63
CA LEU A 89 -11.99 14.92 -3.47
C LEU A 89 -12.26 15.79 -2.24
N GLU A 90 -13.49 16.25 -2.06
CA GLU A 90 -13.89 17.06 -0.89
C GLU A 90 -13.63 16.31 0.41
N TYR A 91 -13.99 15.03 0.48
CA TYR A 91 -13.88 14.23 1.70
C TYR A 91 -12.42 13.84 2.02
N LEU A 92 -11.62 13.53 1.01
CA LEU A 92 -10.25 13.04 1.18
C LEU A 92 -9.22 14.16 1.33
N THR A 93 -9.45 15.33 0.75
CA THR A 93 -8.51 16.47 0.84
C THR A 93 -8.13 16.82 2.28
N PRO A 94 -9.07 17.03 3.23
CA PRO A 94 -8.71 17.35 4.61
C PRO A 94 -7.99 16.19 5.31
N PHE A 95 -8.39 14.94 5.07
CA PHE A 95 -7.72 13.75 5.60
C PHE A 95 -6.24 13.70 5.19
N PHE A 96 -5.97 13.93 3.91
CA PHE A 96 -4.61 13.98 3.39
C PHE A 96 -3.86 15.26 3.78
N GLY A 97 -4.55 16.37 4.03
CA GLY A 97 -3.97 17.54 4.66
C GLY A 97 -3.25 17.19 5.96
N TYR A 98 -3.83 16.31 6.80
CA TYR A 98 -3.15 15.82 8.00
C TYR A 98 -1.93 14.95 7.68
N ILE A 99 -2.04 14.04 6.68
CA ILE A 99 -0.96 13.13 6.27
C ILE A 99 0.24 13.87 5.66
N PHE A 100 -0.02 14.96 4.94
CA PHE A 100 0.99 15.71 4.20
C PHE A 100 1.47 16.98 4.90
N THR A 101 1.09 17.21 6.17
CA THR A 101 1.85 18.15 7.02
C THR A 101 3.28 17.64 7.22
N ASP A 102 4.27 18.53 7.20
CA ASP A 102 5.71 18.19 7.15
C ASP A 102 6.18 17.14 8.18
N ARG A 103 5.50 17.02 9.33
CA ARG A 103 5.79 16.00 10.36
C ARG A 103 5.41 14.57 9.96
N VAL A 104 4.31 14.38 9.23
CA VAL A 104 3.81 13.03 8.88
C VAL A 104 4.50 12.51 7.63
N ARG A 105 4.95 13.39 6.72
CA ARG A 105 5.80 13.00 5.58
C ARG A 105 7.06 12.26 6.05
N GLU A 106 7.69 12.67 7.14
CA GLU A 106 8.90 12.01 7.66
C GLU A 106 8.59 10.69 8.39
N THR A 107 7.51 10.62 9.16
CA THR A 107 7.06 9.39 9.85
C THR A 107 6.53 8.34 8.87
N VAL A 108 5.66 8.71 7.93
CA VAL A 108 5.16 7.80 6.89
C VAL A 108 6.32 7.36 6.02
N ARG A 109 7.22 8.26 5.57
CA ARG A 109 8.40 7.83 4.81
C ARG A 109 9.28 6.85 5.58
N ARG A 110 9.44 7.01 6.89
CA ARG A 110 10.24 6.12 7.74
C ARG A 110 9.56 4.77 8.01
N GLU A 111 8.29 4.77 8.40
CA GLU A 111 7.51 3.56 8.69
C GLU A 111 7.21 2.76 7.41
N VAL A 112 6.92 3.44 6.29
CA VAL A 112 6.74 2.81 4.99
C VAL A 112 8.05 2.25 4.47
N SER A 113 9.19 2.94 4.66
CA SER A 113 10.50 2.36 4.34
C SER A 113 10.79 1.13 5.18
N LEU A 114 10.46 1.13 6.47
CA LEU A 114 10.63 -0.02 7.36
C LEU A 114 9.71 -1.20 7.00
N ALA A 115 8.44 -0.92 6.67
CA ALA A 115 7.48 -1.92 6.22
C ALA A 115 7.86 -2.51 4.86
N LEU A 116 8.26 -1.68 3.88
CA LEU A 116 8.79 -2.15 2.60
C LEU A 116 10.04 -3.00 2.79
N SER A 117 10.97 -2.58 3.67
CA SER A 117 12.19 -3.33 3.96
C SER A 117 11.86 -4.72 4.52
N ARG A 118 10.90 -4.81 5.45
CA ARG A 118 10.47 -6.10 6.02
C ARG A 118 9.79 -6.99 5.00
N VAL A 119 8.95 -6.44 4.12
CA VAL A 119 8.29 -7.19 3.05
C VAL A 119 9.28 -7.67 2.00
N LEU A 120 10.23 -6.83 1.59
CA LEU A 120 11.29 -7.19 0.64
C LEU A 120 12.25 -8.22 1.24
N SER A 121 12.60 -8.12 2.52
CA SER A 121 13.40 -9.14 3.22
C SER A 121 12.63 -10.47 3.36
N ALA A 122 11.33 -10.44 3.62
CA ALA A 122 10.50 -11.65 3.64
C ALA A 122 10.41 -12.31 2.24
N PHE A 123 10.31 -11.51 1.18
CA PHE A 123 10.36 -11.98 -0.21
C PHE A 123 11.74 -12.57 -0.58
N ALA A 124 12.83 -11.92 -0.17
CA ALA A 124 14.18 -12.41 -0.39
C ALA A 124 14.43 -13.77 0.29
N GLN A 125 13.94 -13.96 1.52
CA GLN A 125 14.02 -15.25 2.22
C GLN A 125 13.15 -16.36 1.59
N THR A 126 12.16 -16.00 0.77
CA THR A 126 11.32 -16.98 0.05
C THR A 126 11.99 -17.46 -1.25
N PHE A 127 12.91 -16.68 -1.82
CA PHE A 127 13.60 -17.00 -3.08
C PHE A 127 15.05 -17.46 -2.93
N ASP A 128 15.69 -17.26 -1.77
CA ASP A 128 17.06 -17.73 -1.51
C ASP A 128 17.12 -19.20 -1.02
N GLY A 129 16.05 -19.95 -1.25
CA GLY A 129 15.83 -21.28 -0.71
C GLY A 129 15.56 -22.36 -1.75
N SER A 130 16.11 -22.26 -2.97
CA SER A 130 16.30 -23.39 -3.90
C SER A 130 17.04 -22.96 -5.16
N MET A 131 18.37 -22.98 -5.13
CA MET A 131 19.10 -23.43 -6.34
C MET A 131 19.18 -24.96 -6.25
N PRO A 132 18.42 -25.72 -7.06
CA PRO A 132 18.78 -27.11 -7.29
C PRO A 132 20.12 -27.12 -8.03
N SER A 133 21.12 -27.79 -7.44
CA SER A 133 22.41 -28.05 -8.06
C SER A 133 22.19 -28.78 -9.39
N SER A 134 22.39 -28.09 -10.51
CA SER A 134 22.35 -28.71 -11.84
C SER A 134 23.43 -29.79 -11.92
N ALA A 135 22.99 -31.01 -12.18
CA ALA A 135 23.83 -32.12 -12.56
C ALA A 135 24.37 -31.86 -13.98
N GLU A 136 25.57 -31.30 -14.07
CA GLU A 136 26.39 -31.34 -15.28
C GLU A 136 27.78 -31.87 -14.90
N GLU A 137 27.90 -33.19 -14.75
CA GLU A 137 29.20 -33.84 -14.91
C GLU A 137 29.03 -35.30 -15.39
N THR A 138 28.56 -35.47 -16.63
CA THR A 138 28.77 -36.72 -17.38
C THR A 138 28.99 -36.41 -18.86
N VAL A 139 30.22 -36.10 -19.26
CA VAL A 139 30.84 -36.62 -20.50
C VAL A 139 32.36 -36.70 -20.25
N GLY A 140 32.89 -37.92 -20.22
CA GLY A 140 34.24 -38.23 -19.75
C GLY A 140 35.34 -38.16 -20.80
N ILE A 141 36.59 -38.29 -20.32
CA ILE A 141 37.75 -38.77 -21.08
C ILE A 141 38.74 -39.37 -20.07
N THR A 142 39.00 -40.68 -20.15
CA THR A 142 40.21 -41.30 -19.57
C THR A 142 41.43 -40.86 -20.40
N PRO A 143 42.60 -40.66 -19.77
CA PRO A 143 43.69 -41.57 -20.12
C PRO A 143 44.56 -42.02 -18.93
N GLU A 144 45.18 -43.16 -19.18
CA GLU A 144 46.19 -43.93 -18.46
C GLU A 144 47.40 -43.20 -17.85
N SER A 145 47.94 -43.84 -16.80
CA SER A 145 49.36 -44.02 -16.44
C SER A 145 50.22 -42.85 -15.92
N ALA A 146 50.72 -42.96 -14.67
CA ALA A 146 52.14 -43.20 -14.35
C ALA A 146 52.48 -43.08 -12.83
N GLY A 147 53.13 -44.13 -12.29
CA GLY A 147 54.17 -44.19 -11.24
C GLY A 147 54.11 -43.29 -9.99
N ASN A 148 54.12 -43.90 -8.79
CA ASN A 148 55.33 -44.39 -8.10
C ASN A 148 54.95 -45.27 -6.89
#